data_AF-A0A6C0KJ90-F1
#
_entry.id   AF-A0A6C0KJ90-F1
#
_cell.length_a   1.000
_cell.length_b   1.000
_cell.length_c   1.000
_cell.angle_alpha   90.00
_cell.angle_beta   90.00
_cell.angle_gamma   90.00
#
_symmetry.space_group_name_H-M   'P 1'
#
loop_
_entity.id
_entity.type
_entity.pdbx_description
1 polymer ?
#
loop_
_entity_poly.entity_id
_entity_poly.type
_entity_poly.pdbx_seq_one_letter_code
_entity_poly.pdbx_strand_id
1 'polypeptide(L)'
;MSSSVDIPKSIVNTIRNSLSKSNDTLPGSIVNTIRSSLTNSPRRRNITRLANPLNVTTSNVRPSNVRPSNVTTSNVTPSNNKRKKNTPPSKFSNESINRKFRQYVNDKTQDGLTMIRSITNFHNYLFFFFLFLMLIYYIGKKLSKDSENCNIIQDNRTSGTLEVNEYYSITDLISNGYLNGNLQIKGTSYPYNYKLKDFYIKTAYNCFCSGNFKNDFVNSCAMKNCASFGVRALDMQIYSKNQTPIVGTSIVNSNTYKQSYNDITLKNALSSIQQTYFVNSTFSVGDGDTAQNNLKTDPLFLILRLYYGNNNKQSFQDSDTQRKDKQFEFYNKIYNILLSTFANDKFASMHLRNKYQNTYDRTIHTPNISMADTQSKIFIFVILNDVNYETIQKSNLDKIVDLYGTDFNAYRINEIFDSNSAYDINKYKSQDQLSFCMPALSGSSENYDFIPSMKKGTQFIGMNFQTYDTYLNSYNNFFIEQYGTGQNVITSPYIKKPDHMIRFPLDITLDISLND
;
A
#
# COMPACT_ATOMS: atom_id res chain seq x y z
N MET A 1 -9.26 -23.77 5.50
CA MET A 1 -10.17 -24.55 4.62
C MET A 1 -9.79 -24.20 3.18
N SER A 2 -9.12 -25.10 2.47
CA SER A 2 -8.81 -24.91 1.03
C SER A 2 -9.62 -25.93 0.23
N SER A 3 -10.65 -25.49 -0.45
CA SER A 3 -11.34 -26.27 -1.48
C SER A 3 -10.59 -26.12 -2.79
N SER A 4 -9.88 -27.16 -3.23
CA SER A 4 -9.43 -27.27 -4.62
C SER A 4 -10.64 -27.61 -5.48
N VAL A 5 -10.92 -26.76 -6.47
CA VAL A 5 -11.97 -26.99 -7.47
C VAL A 5 -11.42 -27.94 -8.54
N ASP A 6 -11.97 -29.15 -8.62
CA ASP A 6 -11.70 -30.07 -9.73
C ASP A 6 -12.43 -29.57 -10.98
N ILE A 7 -11.67 -29.27 -12.04
CA ILE A 7 -12.23 -28.85 -13.33
C ILE A 7 -12.76 -30.10 -14.06
N PRO A 8 -14.04 -30.12 -14.48
CA PRO A 8 -14.61 -31.25 -15.20
C PRO A 8 -13.88 -31.55 -16.52
N LYS A 9 -13.63 -32.84 -16.80
CA LYS A 9 -12.98 -33.33 -18.03
C LYS A 9 -13.66 -32.86 -19.33
N SER A 10 -14.93 -32.48 -19.27
CA SER A 10 -15.66 -31.90 -20.40
C SER A 10 -15.11 -30.53 -20.80
N ILE A 11 -14.71 -29.68 -19.86
CA ILE A 11 -14.13 -28.36 -20.11
C ILE A 11 -12.72 -28.50 -20.72
N VAL A 12 -11.94 -29.46 -20.23
CA VAL A 12 -10.60 -29.78 -20.77
C VAL A 12 -10.69 -30.25 -22.24
N ASN A 13 -11.71 -31.02 -22.59
CA ASN A 13 -11.91 -31.48 -23.96
C ASN A 13 -12.44 -30.36 -24.88
N THR A 14 -13.26 -29.45 -24.38
CA THR A 14 -13.72 -28.26 -25.13
C THR A 14 -12.53 -27.32 -25.46
N ILE A 15 -11.62 -27.10 -24.50
CA ILE A 15 -10.42 -26.28 -24.70
C ILE A 15 -9.43 -26.94 -25.67
N ARG A 16 -9.30 -28.28 -25.62
CA ARG A 16 -8.46 -29.03 -26.57
C ARG A 16 -8.99 -28.92 -28.01
N ASN A 17 -10.32 -28.97 -28.18
CA ASN A 17 -10.95 -28.89 -29.50
C ASN A 17 -10.94 -27.46 -30.08
N SER A 18 -11.01 -26.41 -29.25
CA SER A 18 -10.91 -25.02 -29.71
C SER A 18 -9.49 -24.64 -30.16
N LEU A 19 -8.45 -25.17 -29.51
CA LEU A 19 -7.05 -24.95 -29.90
C LEU A 19 -6.64 -25.67 -31.19
N SER A 20 -7.35 -26.73 -31.59
CA SER A 20 -7.09 -27.43 -32.87
C SER A 20 -7.66 -26.71 -34.11
N LYS A 21 -8.53 -25.70 -33.91
CA LYS A 21 -9.22 -24.99 -34.99
C LYS A 21 -8.63 -23.62 -35.32
N SER A 22 -7.63 -23.14 -34.57
CA SER A 22 -6.93 -21.88 -34.85
C SER A 22 -5.55 -22.14 -35.48
N ASN A 23 -5.54 -22.59 -36.73
CA ASN A 23 -4.36 -22.46 -37.57
C ASN A 23 -4.41 -21.09 -38.21
N ASP A 24 -3.91 -20.10 -37.48
CA ASP A 24 -3.08 -19.00 -37.99
C ASP A 24 -2.76 -18.04 -36.83
N THR A 25 -1.49 -17.65 -36.74
CA THR A 25 -0.93 -16.61 -35.84
C THR A 25 -0.92 -16.88 -34.33
N LEU A 26 -0.06 -17.80 -33.88
CA LEU A 26 0.55 -17.70 -32.54
C LEU A 26 1.98 -18.27 -32.57
N PRO A 27 2.99 -17.57 -32.00
CA PRO A 27 4.35 -18.08 -31.92
C PRO A 27 4.41 -19.38 -31.10
N GLY A 28 5.14 -20.39 -31.60
CA GLY A 28 5.23 -21.73 -31.02
C GLY A 28 5.75 -21.82 -29.58
N SER A 29 6.26 -20.74 -29.00
CA SER A 29 6.72 -20.67 -27.60
C SER A 29 5.56 -20.64 -26.59
N ILE A 30 4.42 -20.03 -26.93
CA ILE A 30 3.26 -19.90 -26.02
C ILE A 30 2.55 -21.25 -25.83
N VAL A 31 2.49 -22.07 -26.88
CA VAL A 31 1.87 -23.40 -26.84
C VAL A 31 2.65 -24.36 -25.95
N ASN A 32 3.96 -24.22 -25.87
CA ASN A 32 4.82 -25.10 -25.08
C ASN A 32 4.79 -24.77 -23.57
N THR A 33 4.68 -23.49 -23.21
CA THR A 33 4.56 -23.05 -21.81
C THR A 33 3.21 -23.44 -21.18
N ILE A 34 2.14 -23.51 -21.98
CA ILE A 34 0.82 -23.97 -21.53
C ILE A 34 0.77 -25.52 -21.40
N ARG A 35 1.57 -26.25 -22.19
CA ARG A 35 1.69 -27.71 -22.08
C ARG A 35 2.44 -28.17 -20.82
N SER A 36 3.49 -27.45 -20.41
CA SER A 36 4.30 -27.83 -19.24
C SER A 36 3.60 -27.61 -17.90
N SER A 37 2.65 -26.67 -17.84
CA SER A 37 1.90 -26.33 -16.63
C SER A 37 0.76 -27.30 -16.30
N LEU A 38 0.35 -28.14 -17.27
CA LEU A 38 -0.71 -29.14 -17.09
C LEU A 38 -0.20 -30.54 -16.65
N THR A 39 1.12 -30.75 -16.58
CA THR A 39 1.70 -32.10 -16.40
C THR A 39 2.43 -32.34 -15.08
N ASN A 40 2.61 -31.32 -14.22
CA ASN A 40 3.37 -31.46 -12.97
C ASN A 40 2.49 -31.29 -11.72
N SER A 41 1.91 -32.39 -11.24
CA SER A 41 1.34 -32.50 -9.89
C SER A 41 2.22 -33.43 -9.04
N PRO A 42 2.76 -33.00 -7.88
CA PRO A 42 3.60 -33.86 -7.04
C PRO A 42 2.77 -34.85 -6.21
N ARG A 43 3.18 -36.12 -6.23
CA ARG A 43 2.69 -37.22 -5.37
C ARG A 43 2.85 -36.89 -3.87
N ARG A 44 1.75 -36.93 -3.10
CA ARG A 44 1.76 -36.87 -1.62
C ARG A 44 2.05 -38.25 -1.01
N ARG A 45 2.91 -38.29 0.02
CA ARG A 45 3.01 -39.38 1.00
C ARG A 45 2.06 -39.10 2.18
N ASN A 46 1.35 -40.15 2.58
CA ASN A 46 0.40 -40.17 3.69
C ASN A 46 1.10 -40.15 5.06
N ILE A 47 0.63 -39.33 6.00
CA ILE A 47 0.77 -39.57 7.44
C ILE A 47 -0.56 -39.24 8.12
N THR A 48 -0.95 -40.15 9.00
CA THR A 48 -2.27 -40.45 9.54
C THR A 48 -2.69 -39.53 10.69
N ARG A 49 -4.00 -39.25 10.77
CA ARG A 49 -4.72 -38.57 11.86
C ARG A 49 -4.68 -39.37 13.17
N LEU A 50 -4.71 -38.64 14.29
CA LEU A 50 -5.42 -39.05 15.51
C LEU A 50 -6.22 -37.85 16.04
N ALA A 51 -7.52 -38.08 16.23
CA ALA A 51 -8.49 -37.16 16.80
C ALA A 51 -8.87 -37.70 18.19
N ASN A 52 -9.01 -36.83 19.21
CA ASN A 52 -10.31 -36.51 19.80
C ASN A 52 -10.20 -35.53 20.99
N PRO A 53 -11.32 -34.86 21.34
CA PRO A 53 -11.37 -33.66 22.19
C PRO A 53 -11.77 -33.99 23.63
N LEU A 54 -11.76 -33.00 24.52
CA LEU A 54 -12.69 -32.92 25.66
C LEU A 54 -12.77 -31.51 26.24
N ASN A 55 -13.98 -30.94 26.15
CA ASN A 55 -14.50 -29.85 26.97
C ASN A 55 -14.59 -30.32 28.43
N VAL A 56 -14.21 -29.49 29.41
CA VAL A 56 -14.83 -29.54 30.75
C VAL A 56 -15.04 -28.13 31.30
N THR A 57 -16.29 -27.95 31.70
CA THR A 57 -16.99 -26.87 32.40
C THR A 57 -16.40 -26.45 33.75
N THR A 58 -16.61 -25.18 34.06
CA THR A 58 -16.41 -24.54 35.36
C THR A 58 -17.42 -25.03 36.40
N SER A 59 -16.98 -25.29 37.63
CA SER A 59 -17.86 -25.37 38.80
C SER A 59 -17.16 -24.84 40.05
N ASN A 60 -17.78 -23.80 40.63
CA ASN A 60 -17.48 -23.23 41.93
C ASN A 60 -17.64 -24.25 43.06
N VAL A 61 -16.66 -24.33 43.96
CA VAL A 61 -16.82 -24.99 45.26
C VAL A 61 -16.32 -24.06 46.38
N ARG A 62 -17.22 -23.85 47.33
CA ARG A 62 -17.15 -23.07 48.57
C ARG A 62 -16.42 -23.89 49.64
N PRO A 63 -15.54 -23.33 50.51
CA PRO A 63 -15.03 -24.08 51.64
C PRO A 63 -16.00 -24.01 52.84
N SER A 64 -16.29 -25.18 53.39
CA SER A 64 -17.06 -25.42 54.60
C SER A 64 -16.19 -25.33 55.86
N ASN A 65 -16.79 -24.81 56.93
CA ASN A 65 -16.26 -24.73 58.28
C ASN A 65 -15.99 -26.12 58.86
N VAL A 66 -14.78 -26.34 59.38
CA VAL A 66 -14.43 -27.51 60.19
C VAL A 66 -14.27 -27.10 61.65
N ARG A 67 -15.06 -27.73 62.51
CA ARG A 67 -15.13 -27.62 63.97
C ARG A 67 -14.29 -28.76 64.57
N PRO A 68 -13.46 -28.56 65.61
CA PRO A 68 -12.79 -29.67 66.26
C PRO A 68 -13.67 -30.36 67.31
N SER A 69 -13.56 -31.68 67.32
CA SER A 69 -14.25 -32.68 68.12
C SER A 69 -13.65 -32.86 69.53
N ASN A 70 -14.55 -33.16 70.46
CA ASN A 70 -14.30 -33.58 71.84
C ASN A 70 -13.56 -34.93 71.90
N VAL A 71 -12.59 -35.05 72.81
CA VAL A 71 -12.03 -36.35 73.24
C VAL A 71 -12.20 -36.49 74.74
N THR A 72 -12.91 -37.56 75.09
CA THR A 72 -13.23 -38.09 76.42
C THR A 72 -12.07 -38.94 76.93
N THR A 73 -11.71 -38.84 78.23
CA THR A 73 -11.06 -39.96 78.94
C THR A 73 -11.49 -40.03 80.41
N SER A 74 -11.47 -41.28 80.87
CA SER A 74 -12.10 -41.97 81.99
C SER A 74 -11.59 -41.69 83.41
N ASN A 75 -12.50 -41.95 84.35
CA ASN A 75 -12.32 -42.07 85.80
C ASN A 75 -11.40 -43.23 86.24
N VAL A 76 -10.53 -42.99 87.23
CA VAL A 76 -10.04 -43.99 88.20
C VAL A 76 -9.83 -43.30 89.56
N THR A 77 -10.53 -43.78 90.59
CA THR A 77 -10.34 -43.51 92.04
C THR A 77 -9.15 -44.32 92.58
N PRO A 78 -8.39 -43.83 93.59
CA PRO A 78 -8.69 -44.25 94.97
C PRO A 78 -8.27 -43.31 96.13
N SER A 79 -8.96 -43.51 97.26
CA SER A 79 -8.46 -43.65 98.65
C SER A 79 -7.76 -42.50 99.39
N ASN A 80 -8.35 -42.21 100.55
CA ASN A 80 -7.88 -41.40 101.67
C ASN A 80 -6.52 -41.86 102.23
N ASN A 81 -5.60 -40.91 102.48
CA ASN A 81 -4.78 -40.94 103.69
C ASN A 81 -4.30 -39.56 104.11
N LYS A 82 -4.65 -39.18 105.35
CA LYS A 82 -4.21 -37.97 106.06
C LYS A 82 -2.75 -38.12 106.49
N ARG A 83 -1.86 -37.20 106.12
CA ARG A 83 -0.78 -36.73 107.01
C ARG A 83 -0.01 -35.51 106.49
N LYS A 84 0.05 -34.51 107.38
CA LYS A 84 1.11 -33.51 107.65
C LYS A 84 1.57 -32.53 106.56
N LYS A 85 1.25 -31.26 106.86
CA LYS A 85 1.93 -29.98 106.57
C LYS A 85 3.32 -30.09 105.90
N ASN A 86 3.45 -29.44 104.74
CA ASN A 86 4.56 -28.58 104.33
C ASN A 86 4.09 -27.66 103.18
N THR A 87 4.26 -26.35 103.32
CA THR A 87 4.27 -25.31 102.25
C THR A 87 5.73 -25.04 101.85
N PRO A 88 6.10 -24.41 100.70
CA PRO A 88 5.44 -24.18 99.40
C PRO A 88 6.40 -24.63 98.22
N PRO A 89 6.26 -24.29 96.90
CA PRO A 89 6.13 -22.94 96.34
C PRO A 89 4.95 -22.76 95.33
N SER A 90 4.64 -21.47 95.15
CA SER A 90 3.85 -20.80 94.11
C SER A 90 3.36 -21.63 92.90
N LYS A 91 2.03 -21.64 92.70
CA LYS A 91 1.40 -21.73 91.38
C LYS A 91 1.81 -20.51 90.55
N PHE A 92 2.95 -20.58 89.88
CA PHE A 92 3.31 -19.65 88.80
C PHE A 92 2.38 -19.90 87.61
N SER A 93 1.29 -19.12 87.56
CA SER A 93 0.50 -18.69 86.39
C SER A 93 0.70 -19.46 85.05
N ASN A 94 0.01 -20.60 84.87
CA ASN A 94 -0.20 -21.23 83.55
C ASN A 94 -0.85 -20.28 82.52
N GLU A 95 -1.57 -19.27 83.00
CA GLU A 95 -2.21 -18.27 82.15
C GLU A 95 -1.19 -17.30 81.52
N SER A 96 -0.09 -16.99 82.22
CA SER A 96 0.99 -16.17 81.67
C SER A 96 1.78 -16.89 80.57
N ILE A 97 1.98 -18.21 80.72
CA ILE A 97 2.65 -19.05 79.74
C ILE A 97 1.79 -19.16 78.48
N ASN A 98 0.49 -19.40 78.63
CA ASN A 98 -0.45 -19.44 77.50
C ASN A 98 -0.57 -18.08 76.78
N ARG A 99 -0.53 -16.95 77.50
CA ARG A 99 -0.49 -15.61 76.88
C ARG A 99 0.78 -15.38 76.08
N LYS A 100 1.95 -15.73 76.64
CA LYS A 100 3.24 -15.63 75.93
C LYS A 100 3.30 -16.54 74.71
N PHE A 101 2.76 -17.75 74.79
CA PHE A 101 2.68 -18.67 73.66
C PHE A 101 1.76 -18.12 72.54
N ARG A 102 0.57 -17.61 72.89
CA ARG A 102 -0.32 -16.97 71.90
C ARG A 102 0.31 -15.73 71.26
N GLN A 103 1.01 -14.92 72.06
CA GLN A 103 1.73 -13.75 71.54
C GLN A 103 2.83 -14.17 70.57
N TYR A 104 3.64 -15.16 70.93
CA TYR A 104 4.67 -15.72 70.04
C TYR A 104 4.10 -16.28 68.74
N VAL A 105 2.99 -17.03 68.81
CA VAL A 105 2.31 -17.58 67.62
C VAL A 105 1.76 -16.44 66.75
N ASN A 106 1.15 -15.41 67.34
CA ASN A 106 0.64 -14.26 66.60
C ASN A 106 1.77 -13.45 65.95
N ASP A 107 2.86 -13.19 66.66
CA ASP A 107 4.04 -12.48 66.14
C ASP A 107 4.64 -13.25 64.96
N LYS A 108 4.82 -14.57 65.09
CA LYS A 108 5.30 -15.42 63.98
C LYS A 108 4.33 -15.49 62.80
N THR A 109 3.03 -15.41 63.06
CA THR A 109 2.01 -15.37 61.99
C THR A 109 2.04 -14.02 61.25
N GLN A 110 2.25 -12.90 61.96
CA GLN A 110 2.41 -11.58 61.35
C GLN A 110 3.72 -11.45 60.57
N ASP A 111 4.82 -12.02 61.06
CA ASP A 111 6.09 -12.13 60.33
C ASP A 111 5.88 -12.91 59.00
N GLY A 112 5.15 -14.03 59.05
CA GLY A 112 4.80 -14.81 57.86
C GLY A 112 3.93 -14.02 56.85
N LEU A 113 2.92 -13.28 57.33
CA LEU A 113 2.06 -12.46 56.49
C LEU A 113 2.80 -11.27 55.85
N THR A 114 3.73 -10.64 56.57
CA THR A 114 4.56 -9.54 56.04
C THR A 114 5.55 -10.06 55.00
N MET A 115 6.15 -11.23 55.22
CA MET A 115 7.00 -11.92 54.23
C MET A 115 6.22 -12.28 52.97
N ILE A 116 5.01 -12.85 53.09
CA ILE A 116 4.15 -13.17 51.94
C ILE A 116 3.78 -11.90 51.16
N ARG A 117 3.42 -10.79 51.84
CA ARG A 117 3.14 -9.50 51.18
C ARG A 117 4.37 -8.96 50.44
N SER A 118 5.56 -9.06 51.03
CA SER A 118 6.82 -8.66 50.39
C SER A 118 7.09 -9.47 49.12
N ILE A 119 6.90 -10.80 49.17
CA ILE A 119 7.06 -11.69 48.03
C ILE A 119 6.05 -11.35 46.91
N THR A 120 4.78 -11.09 47.24
CA THR A 120 3.76 -10.71 46.26
C THR A 120 4.10 -9.37 45.58
N ASN A 121 4.59 -8.39 46.34
CA ASN A 121 5.03 -7.11 45.77
C ASN A 121 6.23 -7.30 44.84
N PHE A 122 7.20 -8.14 45.21
CA PHE A 122 8.34 -8.48 44.34
C PHE A 122 7.89 -9.13 43.02
N HIS A 123 6.95 -10.08 43.06
CA HIS A 123 6.38 -10.68 41.85
C HIS A 123 5.70 -9.64 40.95
N ASN A 124 4.96 -8.70 41.54
CA ASN A 124 4.33 -7.61 40.78
C ASN A 124 5.38 -6.72 40.11
N TYR A 125 6.44 -6.31 40.82
CA TYR A 125 7.53 -5.54 40.23
C TYR A 125 8.23 -6.29 39.09
N LEU A 126 8.48 -7.59 39.27
CA LEU A 126 9.09 -8.42 38.23
C LEU A 126 8.18 -8.54 37.00
N PHE A 127 6.87 -8.72 37.18
CA PHE A 127 5.90 -8.72 36.09
C PHE A 127 5.88 -7.39 35.32
N PHE A 128 5.81 -6.26 36.01
CA PHE A 128 5.86 -4.94 35.36
C PHE A 128 7.20 -4.68 34.67
N PHE A 129 8.30 -5.14 35.24
CA PHE A 129 9.61 -5.08 34.61
C PHE A 129 9.65 -5.87 33.30
N PHE A 130 9.11 -7.10 33.27
CA PHE A 130 9.01 -7.88 32.03
C PHE A 130 8.10 -7.21 30.99
N LEU A 131 6.95 -6.65 31.40
CA LEU A 131 6.11 -5.88 30.49
C LEU A 131 6.84 -4.66 29.92
N PHE A 132 7.62 -3.97 30.74
CA PHE A 132 8.43 -2.84 30.32
C PHE A 132 9.52 -3.25 29.32
N LEU A 133 10.22 -4.37 29.56
CA LEU A 133 11.18 -4.93 28.60
C LEU A 133 10.53 -5.33 27.27
N MET A 134 9.35 -5.98 27.31
CA MET A 134 8.59 -6.31 26.10
C MET A 134 8.17 -5.04 25.34
N LEU A 135 7.79 -3.98 26.06
CA LEU A 135 7.45 -2.69 25.45
C LEU A 135 8.68 -2.03 24.80
N ILE A 136 9.84 -2.01 25.46
CA ILE A 136 11.09 -1.50 24.88
C ILE A 136 11.44 -2.30 23.62
N TYR A 137 11.39 -3.63 23.69
CA TYR A 137 11.66 -4.48 22.53
C TYR A 137 10.69 -4.19 21.38
N TYR A 138 9.39 -4.06 21.68
CA TYR A 138 8.37 -3.72 20.69
C TYR A 138 8.61 -2.35 20.05
N ILE A 139 8.93 -1.32 20.83
CA ILE A 139 9.24 0.03 20.34
C ILE A 139 10.50 -0.01 19.49
N GLY A 140 11.56 -0.69 19.95
CA GLY A 140 12.81 -0.86 19.19
C GLY A 140 12.56 -1.50 17.82
N LYS A 141 11.79 -2.60 17.78
CA LYS A 141 11.38 -3.25 16.53
C LYS A 141 10.55 -2.34 15.62
N LYS A 142 9.71 -1.47 16.19
CA LYS A 142 8.91 -0.52 15.40
C LYS A 142 9.73 0.63 14.85
N LEU A 143 10.76 1.08 15.57
CA LEU A 143 11.67 2.13 15.11
C LEU A 143 12.64 1.63 14.03
N SER A 144 13.10 0.37 14.11
CA SER A 144 13.98 -0.22 13.10
C SER A 144 13.28 -0.49 11.76
N LYS A 145 11.95 -0.57 11.76
CA LYS A 145 11.14 -0.98 10.61
C LYS A 145 11.28 -0.04 9.40
N ASP A 146 11.52 1.26 9.59
CA ASP A 146 11.75 2.18 8.46
C ASP A 146 13.01 1.79 7.65
N SER A 147 14.12 1.54 8.35
CA SER A 147 15.36 1.08 7.71
C SER A 147 15.22 -0.33 7.15
N GLU A 148 14.58 -1.23 7.88
CA GLU A 148 14.33 -2.61 7.44
C GLU A 148 13.53 -2.63 6.13
N ASN A 149 12.49 -1.80 6.02
CA ASN A 149 11.72 -1.65 4.78
C ASN A 149 12.59 -1.24 3.59
N CYS A 150 13.47 -0.24 3.76
CA CYS A 150 14.35 0.19 2.68
C CYS A 150 15.35 -0.90 2.28
N ASN A 151 15.87 -1.67 3.24
CA ASN A 151 16.76 -2.79 2.97
C ASN A 151 16.03 -3.90 2.19
N ILE A 152 14.79 -4.24 2.58
CA ILE A 152 13.96 -5.22 1.84
C ILE A 152 13.71 -4.77 0.41
N ILE A 153 13.39 -3.49 0.18
CA ILE A 153 13.21 -2.93 -1.16
C ILE A 153 14.48 -3.09 -1.99
N GLN A 154 15.64 -2.81 -1.39
CA GLN A 154 16.93 -2.94 -2.04
C GLN A 154 17.27 -4.40 -2.38
N ASP A 155 17.11 -5.32 -1.43
CA ASP A 155 17.38 -6.75 -1.61
C ASP A 155 16.51 -7.34 -2.71
N ASN A 156 15.24 -6.94 -2.76
CA ASN A 156 14.32 -7.37 -3.82
C ASN A 156 14.74 -6.89 -5.21
N ARG A 157 15.36 -5.71 -5.30
CA ARG A 157 15.86 -5.19 -6.57
C ARG A 157 17.07 -5.98 -7.06
N THR A 158 18.01 -6.31 -6.18
CA THR A 158 19.24 -7.04 -6.54
C THR A 158 19.01 -8.54 -6.72
N SER A 159 17.98 -9.10 -6.09
CA SER A 159 17.61 -10.53 -6.21
C SER A 159 16.80 -10.84 -7.48
N GLY A 160 16.32 -9.81 -8.19
CA GLY A 160 15.58 -9.97 -9.44
C GLY A 160 16.48 -10.46 -10.58
N THR A 161 15.98 -11.37 -11.41
CA THR A 161 16.73 -11.97 -12.54
C THR A 161 16.96 -11.03 -13.73
N LEU A 162 16.53 -9.77 -13.64
CA LEU A 162 16.56 -8.81 -14.75
C LEU A 162 17.19 -7.50 -14.29
N GLU A 163 18.49 -7.38 -14.50
CA GLU A 163 19.19 -6.08 -14.45
C GLU A 163 18.76 -5.26 -15.66
N VAL A 164 17.81 -4.34 -15.46
CA VAL A 164 17.48 -3.33 -16.45
C VAL A 164 18.52 -2.21 -16.33
N ASN A 165 19.52 -2.26 -17.21
CA ASN A 165 20.61 -1.28 -17.19
C ASN A 165 20.34 -0.06 -18.09
N GLU A 166 19.37 -0.15 -19.00
CA GLU A 166 19.06 0.91 -19.95
C GLU A 166 17.57 0.95 -20.33
N TYR A 167 17.06 2.17 -20.51
CA TYR A 167 15.68 2.42 -20.92
C TYR A 167 15.66 3.18 -22.26
N TYR A 168 14.74 2.87 -23.16
CA TYR A 168 14.42 3.79 -24.26
C TYR A 168 13.75 5.04 -23.67
N SER A 169 14.44 6.17 -23.76
CA SER A 169 13.88 7.48 -23.43
C SER A 169 12.84 7.92 -24.43
N ILE A 170 12.02 8.90 -24.05
CA ILE A 170 11.09 9.52 -25.00
C ILE A 170 11.81 10.07 -26.23
N THR A 171 13.05 10.55 -26.07
CA THR A 171 13.91 11.02 -27.16
C THR A 171 14.26 9.87 -28.11
N ASP A 172 14.64 8.72 -27.58
CA ASP A 172 14.94 7.54 -28.39
C ASP A 172 13.70 7.04 -29.15
N LEU A 173 12.53 7.06 -28.51
CA LEU A 173 11.27 6.67 -29.15
C LEU A 173 10.86 7.62 -30.27
N ILE A 174 11.13 8.93 -30.13
CA ILE A 174 10.93 9.93 -31.19
C ILE A 174 11.88 9.63 -32.36
N SER A 175 13.18 9.47 -32.08
CA SER A 175 14.21 9.22 -33.09
C SER A 175 13.98 7.92 -33.87
N ASN A 176 13.46 6.89 -33.20
CA ASN A 176 13.14 5.60 -33.81
C ASN A 176 11.77 5.57 -34.49
N GLY A 177 11.02 6.68 -34.49
CA GLY A 177 9.70 6.77 -35.11
C GLY A 177 8.58 5.96 -34.41
N TYR A 178 8.83 5.42 -33.21
CA TYR A 178 7.88 4.57 -32.48
C TYR A 178 6.58 5.30 -32.10
N LEU A 179 6.64 6.62 -31.95
CA LEU A 179 5.49 7.46 -31.60
C LEU A 179 4.62 7.84 -32.81
N ASN A 180 4.99 7.38 -34.00
CA ASN A 180 4.27 7.62 -35.25
C ASN A 180 3.87 6.29 -35.90
N GLY A 181 2.76 6.29 -36.61
CA GLY A 181 2.27 5.14 -37.35
C GLY A 181 1.59 5.56 -38.65
N ASN A 182 1.13 4.56 -39.41
CA ASN A 182 0.37 4.76 -40.63
C ASN A 182 -0.97 4.05 -40.52
N LEU A 183 -2.07 4.79 -40.72
CA LEU A 183 -3.43 4.26 -40.73
C LEU A 183 -3.84 3.96 -42.16
N GLN A 184 -4.30 2.73 -42.40
CA GLN A 184 -4.87 2.34 -43.68
C GLN A 184 -6.38 2.60 -43.67
N ILE A 185 -6.83 3.56 -44.47
CA ILE A 185 -8.25 3.92 -44.61
C ILE A 185 -8.61 3.81 -46.09
N LYS A 186 -9.51 2.88 -46.43
CA LYS A 186 -9.93 2.59 -47.83
C LYS A 186 -8.76 2.38 -48.81
N GLY A 187 -7.63 1.82 -48.34
CA GLY A 187 -6.43 1.58 -49.15
C GLY A 187 -5.45 2.75 -49.23
N THR A 188 -5.75 3.89 -48.59
CA THR A 188 -4.85 5.03 -48.48
C THR A 188 -4.19 5.06 -47.10
N SER A 189 -2.87 5.29 -47.08
CA SER A 189 -2.06 5.39 -45.87
C SER A 189 -2.01 6.83 -45.36
N TYR A 190 -2.46 7.06 -44.13
CA TYR A 190 -2.40 8.37 -43.46
C TYR A 190 -1.43 8.34 -42.29
N PRO A 191 -0.49 9.30 -42.18
CA PRO A 191 0.39 9.38 -41.01
C PRO A 191 -0.44 9.68 -39.76
N TYR A 192 -0.11 9.02 -38.66
CA TYR A 192 -0.76 9.20 -37.38
C TYR A 192 0.25 9.35 -36.26
N ASN A 193 0.19 10.50 -35.58
CA ASN A 193 1.00 10.77 -34.40
C ASN A 193 0.22 10.29 -33.18
N TYR A 194 0.66 9.19 -32.56
CA TYR A 194 0.00 8.59 -31.42
C TYR A 194 -0.10 9.59 -30.25
N LYS A 195 -1.23 9.53 -29.54
CA LYS A 195 -1.57 10.46 -28.46
C LYS A 195 -1.24 9.85 -27.11
N LEU A 196 -1.16 10.67 -26.07
CA LEU A 196 -0.94 10.20 -24.69
C LEU A 196 -1.90 9.07 -24.29
N LYS A 197 -3.18 9.18 -24.66
CA LYS A 197 -4.19 8.16 -24.36
C LYS A 197 -3.95 6.81 -25.05
N ASP A 198 -3.07 6.73 -26.04
CA ASP A 198 -2.77 5.52 -26.82
C ASP A 198 -1.68 4.66 -26.21
N PHE A 199 -1.13 5.06 -25.05
CA PHE A 199 -0.05 4.34 -24.37
C PHE A 199 -0.47 3.81 -23.00
N TYR A 200 0.09 2.68 -22.62
CA TYR A 200 0.24 2.25 -21.23
C TYR A 200 1.48 2.92 -20.64
N ILE A 201 1.33 3.46 -19.43
CA ILE A 201 2.37 4.20 -18.72
C ILE A 201 2.73 3.44 -17.45
N LYS A 202 4.03 3.17 -17.25
CA LYS A 202 4.51 2.48 -16.05
C LYS A 202 4.24 3.32 -14.80
N THR A 203 3.41 2.81 -13.89
CA THR A 203 2.78 3.60 -12.81
C THR A 203 3.01 2.98 -11.43
N ALA A 204 3.49 3.77 -10.46
CA ALA A 204 3.61 3.37 -9.06
C ALA A 204 2.47 3.93 -8.22
N TYR A 205 1.83 3.07 -7.44
CA TYR A 205 0.85 3.44 -6.41
C TYR A 205 1.54 3.78 -5.09
N ASN A 206 1.17 4.88 -4.45
CA ASN A 206 1.76 5.32 -3.17
C ASN A 206 3.30 5.29 -3.19
N CYS A 207 3.92 6.00 -4.13
CA CYS A 207 5.34 5.86 -4.47
C CYS A 207 6.33 6.12 -3.33
N PHE A 208 5.92 6.78 -2.24
CA PHE A 208 6.73 6.98 -1.04
C PHE A 208 6.50 5.92 0.03
N CYS A 209 5.58 4.98 -0.12
CA CYS A 209 5.30 3.95 0.87
C CYS A 209 6.40 2.89 0.85
N SER A 210 7.17 2.77 1.94
CA SER A 210 8.25 1.79 2.03
C SER A 210 7.80 0.41 2.50
N GLY A 211 6.57 0.29 3.00
CA GLY A 211 5.99 -0.98 3.43
C GLY A 211 4.48 -1.03 3.18
N ASN A 212 3.73 -1.44 4.20
CA ASN A 212 2.27 -1.54 4.16
C ASN A 212 1.57 -0.18 4.25
N PHE A 213 0.30 -0.10 3.83
CA PHE A 213 -0.45 1.16 3.81
C PHE A 213 -0.98 1.63 5.17
N LYS A 214 -0.81 0.81 6.22
CA LYS A 214 -1.14 1.14 7.60
C LYS A 214 -0.07 0.61 8.53
N ASN A 215 0.18 1.31 9.64
CA ASN A 215 1.13 0.91 10.67
C ASN A 215 2.53 0.64 10.10
N ASP A 216 2.94 1.53 9.20
CA ASP A 216 4.20 1.45 8.46
C ASP A 216 4.75 2.83 8.08
N PHE A 217 5.84 2.88 7.34
CA PHE A 217 6.57 4.10 7.03
C PHE A 217 6.39 4.58 5.58
N VAL A 218 6.63 5.87 5.39
CA VAL A 218 6.89 6.49 4.10
C VAL A 218 8.36 6.94 4.04
N ASN A 219 9.05 6.67 2.94
CA ASN A 219 10.46 6.98 2.76
C ASN A 219 10.79 7.26 1.29
N SER A 220 11.78 8.13 1.04
CA SER A 220 12.29 8.40 -0.30
C SER A 220 12.95 7.19 -0.98
N CYS A 221 13.41 6.18 -0.22
CA CYS A 221 13.96 4.94 -0.78
C CYS A 221 12.96 4.22 -1.69
N ALA A 222 11.67 4.20 -1.32
CA ALA A 222 10.62 3.62 -2.15
C ALA A 222 10.43 4.38 -3.47
N MET A 223 10.46 5.72 -3.43
CA MET A 223 10.32 6.56 -4.63
C MET A 223 11.52 6.40 -5.57
N LYS A 224 12.73 6.32 -5.00
CA LYS A 224 13.96 6.01 -5.76
C LYS A 224 13.90 4.62 -6.38
N ASN A 225 13.36 3.63 -5.67
CA ASN A 225 13.13 2.31 -6.24
C ASN A 225 12.14 2.36 -7.42
N CYS A 226 11.05 3.13 -7.32
CA CYS A 226 10.16 3.36 -8.47
C CYS A 226 10.95 3.92 -9.68
N ALA A 227 11.81 4.91 -9.42
CA ALA A 227 12.63 5.55 -10.46
C ALA A 227 13.60 4.56 -11.11
N SER A 228 14.24 3.67 -10.33
CA SER A 228 15.17 2.68 -10.87
C SER A 228 14.49 1.60 -11.71
N PHE A 229 13.18 1.39 -11.53
CA PHE A 229 12.36 0.57 -12.43
C PHE A 229 11.78 1.36 -13.62
N GLY A 230 12.20 2.61 -13.82
CA GLY A 230 11.77 3.46 -14.93
C GLY A 230 10.33 3.95 -14.82
N VAL A 231 9.67 3.84 -13.66
CA VAL A 231 8.29 4.35 -13.46
C VAL A 231 8.19 5.80 -13.92
N ARG A 232 7.10 6.19 -14.60
CA ARG A 232 6.88 7.58 -15.05
C ARG A 232 5.60 8.21 -14.55
N ALA A 233 4.75 7.44 -13.88
CA ALA A 233 3.60 7.97 -13.15
C ALA A 233 3.70 7.64 -11.66
N LEU A 234 3.64 8.68 -10.82
CA LEU A 234 3.82 8.61 -9.38
C LEU A 234 2.54 9.03 -8.67
N ASP A 235 1.89 8.07 -8.02
CA ASP A 235 0.75 8.33 -7.16
C ASP A 235 1.17 8.53 -5.70
N MET A 236 0.57 9.51 -5.02
CA MET A 236 0.82 9.78 -3.60
C MET A 236 -0.42 10.37 -2.92
N GLN A 237 -0.60 10.05 -1.63
CA GLN A 237 -1.60 10.71 -0.78
C GLN A 237 -0.97 11.92 -0.09
N ILE A 238 -1.62 13.08 -0.21
CA ILE A 238 -1.19 14.32 0.40
C ILE A 238 -2.22 14.75 1.44
N TYR A 239 -1.78 14.85 2.69
CA TYR A 239 -2.58 15.28 3.82
C TYR A 239 -2.27 16.72 4.21
N SER A 240 -3.24 17.37 4.86
CA SER A 240 -3.02 18.61 5.56
C SER A 240 -2.70 18.36 7.03
N LYS A 241 -1.49 18.68 7.48
CA LYS A 241 -1.07 18.62 8.89
C LYS A 241 -0.69 20.00 9.35
N ASN A 242 -1.51 20.63 10.19
CA ASN A 242 -1.35 22.03 10.60
C ASN A 242 -1.21 22.96 9.37
N GLN A 243 -2.09 22.79 8.38
CA GLN A 243 -2.07 23.50 7.10
C GLN A 243 -0.78 23.32 6.26
N THR A 244 0.08 22.39 6.62
CA THR A 244 1.27 22.04 5.85
C THR A 244 0.97 20.78 5.02
N PRO A 245 1.19 20.82 3.69
CA PRO A 245 1.07 19.63 2.86
C PRO A 245 2.15 18.61 3.19
N ILE A 246 1.72 17.39 3.52
CA ILE A 246 2.59 16.26 3.84
C ILE A 246 2.17 15.01 3.05
N VAL A 247 3.13 14.18 2.70
CA VAL A 247 2.92 12.86 2.09
C VAL A 247 2.83 11.81 3.20
N GLY A 248 1.83 10.95 3.12
CA GLY A 248 1.60 9.83 4.05
C GLY A 248 0.82 8.71 3.37
N THR A 249 0.45 7.68 4.14
CA THR A 249 -0.45 6.62 3.66
C THR A 249 -1.56 6.29 4.66
N SER A 250 -2.73 5.93 4.12
CA SER A 250 -3.88 5.43 4.87
C SER A 250 -4.77 4.58 3.97
N ILE A 251 -5.43 3.60 4.59
CA ILE A 251 -6.52 2.83 3.95
C ILE A 251 -7.90 3.40 4.28
N VAL A 252 -7.96 4.29 5.28
CA VAL A 252 -9.21 4.93 5.68
C VAL A 252 -9.36 6.21 4.86
N ASN A 253 -10.54 6.41 4.28
CA ASN A 253 -10.93 7.70 3.71
C ASN A 253 -11.21 8.70 4.84
N SER A 254 -10.15 9.08 5.55
CA SER A 254 -10.18 10.05 6.62
C SER A 254 -9.28 11.22 6.28
N ASN A 255 -9.82 12.40 6.52
CA ASN A 255 -9.12 13.66 6.42
C ASN A 255 -8.39 14.01 7.73
N THR A 256 -8.64 13.28 8.81
CA THR A 256 -8.19 13.64 10.17
C THR A 256 -6.88 12.98 10.58
N TYR A 257 -6.59 11.80 10.02
CA TYR A 257 -5.36 11.07 10.31
C TYR A 257 -4.93 10.24 9.12
N LYS A 258 -3.62 10.04 9.04
CA LYS A 258 -2.96 9.01 8.22
C LYS A 258 -2.61 7.81 9.11
N GLN A 259 -2.40 6.65 8.52
CA GLN A 259 -2.02 5.44 9.24
C GLN A 259 -0.54 5.08 9.12
N SER A 260 0.24 5.85 8.35
CA SER A 260 1.70 5.80 8.40
C SER A 260 2.23 6.40 9.69
N TYR A 261 3.30 5.82 10.25
CA TYR A 261 3.95 6.30 11.47
C TYR A 261 4.61 7.67 11.29
N ASN A 262 5.27 7.89 10.15
CA ASN A 262 5.93 9.14 9.79
C ASN A 262 5.25 9.83 8.60
N ASP A 263 5.71 11.03 8.28
CA ASP A 263 5.33 11.81 7.12
C ASP A 263 6.55 12.48 6.48
N ILE A 264 6.44 12.79 5.19
CA ILE A 264 7.43 13.58 4.46
C ILE A 264 6.75 14.88 4.05
N THR A 265 7.35 16.04 4.28
CA THR A 265 6.78 17.30 3.77
C THR A 265 6.69 17.25 2.25
N LEU A 266 5.62 17.81 1.67
CA LEU A 266 5.46 17.79 0.22
C LEU A 266 6.64 18.47 -0.49
N LYS A 267 7.22 19.51 0.11
CA LYS A 267 8.44 20.15 -0.37
C LYS A 267 9.59 19.15 -0.49
N ASN A 268 9.90 18.41 0.57
CA ASN A 268 10.99 17.44 0.54
C ASN A 268 10.72 16.28 -0.43
N ALA A 269 9.46 15.83 -0.52
CA ALA A 269 9.04 14.81 -1.48
C ALA A 269 9.27 15.26 -2.93
N LEU A 270 8.78 16.46 -3.28
CA LEU A 270 8.93 17.01 -4.63
C LEU A 270 10.38 17.38 -4.96
N SER A 271 11.16 17.90 -4.01
CA SER A 271 12.61 18.08 -4.20
C SER A 271 13.31 16.76 -4.47
N SER A 272 12.95 15.69 -3.76
CA SER A 272 13.51 14.35 -4.01
C SER A 272 13.15 13.83 -5.40
N ILE A 273 11.91 14.07 -5.85
CA ILE A 273 11.47 13.74 -7.21
C ILE A 273 12.25 14.55 -8.26
N GLN A 274 12.38 15.86 -8.08
CA GLN A 274 13.14 16.72 -8.99
C GLN A 274 14.58 16.23 -9.16
N GLN A 275 15.26 15.94 -8.04
CA GLN A 275 16.63 15.46 -8.03
C GLN A 275 16.74 14.10 -8.74
N THR A 276 15.83 13.18 -8.45
CA THR A 276 15.87 11.80 -8.96
C THR A 276 15.47 11.69 -10.42
N TYR A 277 14.47 12.44 -10.87
CA TYR A 277 13.88 12.29 -12.20
C TYR A 277 14.44 13.26 -13.24
N PHE A 278 14.83 14.48 -12.87
CA PHE A 278 15.18 15.52 -13.84
C PHE A 278 16.62 16.03 -13.76
N VAL A 279 17.25 15.98 -12.58
CA VAL A 279 18.57 16.61 -12.36
C VAL A 279 19.69 15.58 -12.43
N ASN A 280 19.65 14.58 -11.56
CA ASN A 280 20.76 13.65 -11.40
C ASN A 280 20.79 12.65 -12.55
N SER A 281 21.96 12.51 -13.19
CA SER A 281 22.22 11.43 -14.15
C SER A 281 22.36 10.06 -13.46
N THR A 282 22.70 10.05 -12.18
CA THR A 282 22.82 8.85 -11.35
C THR A 282 22.30 9.14 -9.94
N PHE A 283 21.57 8.22 -9.32
CA PHE A 283 21.08 8.40 -7.96
C PHE A 283 21.23 7.14 -7.12
N SER A 284 21.51 7.31 -5.83
CA SER A 284 21.64 6.18 -4.91
C SER A 284 20.27 5.59 -4.58
N VAL A 285 20.19 4.25 -4.65
CA VAL A 285 19.00 3.43 -4.39
C VAL A 285 19.10 2.59 -3.10
N GLY A 286 20.18 2.76 -2.33
CA GLY A 286 20.46 2.06 -1.07
C GLY A 286 21.88 1.48 -1.04
N ASP A 287 22.42 1.18 0.15
CA ASP A 287 23.75 0.59 0.48
C ASP A 287 24.80 0.54 -0.65
N GLY A 288 25.26 1.71 -1.11
CA GLY A 288 26.33 1.83 -2.10
C GLY A 288 25.93 1.56 -3.56
N ASP A 289 24.68 1.18 -3.82
CA ASP A 289 24.15 0.96 -5.15
C ASP A 289 23.54 2.25 -5.76
N THR A 290 23.67 2.37 -7.07
CA THR A 290 23.27 3.53 -7.87
C THR A 290 22.52 3.10 -9.11
N ALA A 291 21.45 3.81 -9.44
CA ALA A 291 20.75 3.66 -10.71
C ALA A 291 21.13 4.79 -11.67
N GLN A 292 21.24 4.45 -12.96
CA GLN A 292 21.36 5.43 -14.03
C GLN A 292 20.00 6.07 -14.31
N ASN A 293 20.00 7.36 -14.68
CA ASN A 293 18.82 8.10 -15.11
C ASN A 293 19.05 8.70 -16.50
N ASN A 294 18.86 7.88 -17.53
CA ASN A 294 18.87 8.31 -18.92
C ASN A 294 17.51 8.87 -19.38
N LEU A 295 16.49 8.81 -18.52
CA LEU A 295 15.11 9.19 -18.81
C LEU A 295 14.76 10.59 -18.28
N LYS A 296 15.71 11.53 -18.24
CA LYS A 296 15.52 12.89 -17.67
C LYS A 296 14.62 13.81 -18.49
N THR A 297 14.50 13.51 -19.78
CA THR A 297 13.68 14.27 -20.73
C THR A 297 12.28 13.68 -20.86
N ASP A 298 11.99 12.57 -20.20
CA ASP A 298 10.69 11.90 -20.25
C ASP A 298 9.59 12.71 -19.52
N PRO A 299 8.32 12.57 -19.93
CA PRO A 299 7.22 13.09 -19.15
C PRO A 299 7.12 12.43 -17.77
N LEU A 300 6.75 13.22 -16.77
CA LEU A 300 6.41 12.73 -15.43
C LEU A 300 4.95 13.03 -15.11
N PHE A 301 4.21 12.01 -14.67
CA PHE A 301 2.81 12.16 -14.26
C PHE A 301 2.71 12.10 -12.74
N LEU A 302 2.29 13.18 -12.10
CA LEU A 302 2.07 13.24 -10.66
C LEU A 302 0.58 13.09 -10.38
N ILE A 303 0.20 11.97 -9.77
CA ILE A 303 -1.17 11.68 -9.36
C ILE A 303 -1.28 12.03 -7.87
N LEU A 304 -1.92 13.17 -7.59
CA LEU A 304 -2.01 13.76 -6.27
C LEU A 304 -3.39 13.46 -5.67
N ARG A 305 -3.43 12.52 -4.73
CA ARG A 305 -4.65 12.24 -3.96
C ARG A 305 -4.69 13.17 -2.75
N LEU A 306 -5.52 14.20 -2.81
CA LEU A 306 -5.55 15.25 -1.78
C LEU A 306 -6.58 14.90 -0.71
N TYR A 307 -6.09 14.82 0.52
CA TYR A 307 -6.86 14.59 1.74
C TYR A 307 -6.82 15.87 2.57
N TYR A 308 -7.77 16.76 2.32
CA TYR A 308 -7.91 17.94 3.16
C TYR A 308 -8.72 17.62 4.41
N GLY A 309 -7.98 17.44 5.50
CA GLY A 309 -8.41 17.61 6.88
C GLY A 309 -9.33 18.79 7.11
N ASN A 310 -10.63 18.61 6.97
CA ASN A 310 -11.59 19.51 7.59
C ASN A 310 -11.43 19.57 9.13
N ASN A 311 -10.67 18.63 9.70
CA ASN A 311 -10.37 18.54 11.12
C ASN A 311 -8.88 18.74 11.40
N ASN A 312 -8.20 19.67 10.73
CA ASN A 312 -6.97 20.31 11.22
C ASN A 312 -7.29 21.02 12.56
N LYS A 313 -7.53 20.24 13.62
CA LYS A 313 -8.24 20.66 14.84
C LYS A 313 -9.56 21.36 14.49
N GLN A 314 -10.66 20.61 14.54
CA GLN A 314 -11.94 21.20 14.91
C GLN A 314 -11.69 22.10 16.13
N SER A 315 -11.69 23.42 15.94
CA SER A 315 -12.60 24.15 16.80
C SER A 315 -13.97 23.71 16.31
N PHE A 316 -14.83 23.20 17.18
CA PHE A 316 -16.25 22.98 16.88
C PHE A 316 -16.99 24.26 16.40
N GLN A 317 -16.26 25.36 16.18
CA GLN A 317 -16.72 26.69 15.87
C GLN A 317 -16.36 27.18 14.46
N ASP A 318 -15.60 26.43 13.66
CA ASP A 318 -15.29 26.88 12.30
C ASP A 318 -16.56 26.83 11.42
N SER A 319 -16.91 27.94 10.78
CA SER A 319 -18.01 27.99 9.80
C SER A 319 -17.61 27.30 8.48
N ASP A 320 -18.59 26.93 7.66
CA ASP A 320 -18.33 26.35 6.33
C ASP A 320 -17.47 27.25 5.44
N THR A 321 -17.63 28.58 5.55
CA THR A 321 -16.79 29.55 4.84
C THR A 321 -15.33 29.45 5.29
N GLN A 322 -15.07 29.44 6.61
CA GLN A 322 -13.70 29.34 7.14
C GLN A 322 -13.03 28.02 6.73
N ARG A 323 -13.79 26.93 6.65
CA ARG A 323 -13.30 25.64 6.15
C ARG A 323 -12.88 25.73 4.69
N LYS A 324 -13.72 26.34 3.83
CA LYS A 324 -13.41 26.58 2.42
C LYS A 324 -12.18 27.48 2.25
N ASP A 325 -12.03 28.52 3.08
CA ASP A 325 -10.87 29.42 3.04
C ASP A 325 -9.57 28.69 3.39
N LYS A 326 -9.56 27.90 4.47
CA LYS A 326 -8.38 27.11 4.85
C LYS A 326 -8.05 26.03 3.81
N GLN A 327 -9.06 25.45 3.16
CA GLN A 327 -8.88 24.49 2.07
C GLN A 327 -8.29 25.18 0.82
N PHE A 328 -8.78 26.36 0.48
CA PHE A 328 -8.26 27.21 -0.60
C PHE A 328 -6.79 27.59 -0.36
N GLU A 329 -6.43 28.01 0.86
CA GLU A 329 -5.05 28.28 1.25
C GLU A 329 -4.15 27.05 1.13
N PHE A 330 -4.65 25.88 1.53
CA PHE A 330 -3.92 24.62 1.42
C PHE A 330 -3.61 24.27 -0.04
N TYR A 331 -4.57 24.42 -0.95
CA TYR A 331 -4.33 24.21 -2.39
C TYR A 331 -3.33 25.22 -2.97
N ASN A 332 -3.41 26.48 -2.56
CA ASN A 332 -2.42 27.49 -2.95
C ASN A 332 -1.01 27.19 -2.41
N LYS A 333 -0.89 26.62 -1.20
CA LYS A 333 0.39 26.15 -0.66
C LYS A 333 0.98 25.02 -1.51
N ILE A 334 0.16 24.05 -1.94
CA ILE A 334 0.60 22.99 -2.86
C ILE A 334 1.11 23.60 -4.18
N TYR A 335 0.36 24.52 -4.78
CA TYR A 335 0.75 25.24 -5.99
C TYR A 335 2.11 25.95 -5.83
N ASN A 336 2.30 26.69 -4.73
CA ASN A 336 3.55 27.40 -4.47
C ASN A 336 4.74 26.44 -4.30
N ILE A 337 4.55 25.29 -3.65
CA ILE A 337 5.60 24.27 -3.53
C ILE A 337 5.95 23.69 -4.91
N LEU A 338 4.95 23.39 -5.75
CA LEU A 338 5.16 22.89 -7.11
C LEU A 338 5.95 23.89 -7.96
N LEU A 339 5.56 25.17 -8.00
CA LEU A 339 6.26 26.19 -8.80
C LEU A 339 7.63 26.61 -8.23
N SER A 340 7.85 26.47 -6.93
CA SER A 340 9.19 26.66 -6.35
C SER A 340 10.12 25.48 -6.58
N THR A 341 9.57 24.31 -6.92
CA THR A 341 10.36 23.10 -7.19
C THR A 341 10.61 22.92 -8.69
N PHE A 342 9.62 23.15 -9.55
CA PHE A 342 9.71 22.93 -10.99
C PHE A 342 9.48 24.23 -11.76
N ALA A 343 10.24 24.40 -12.86
CA ALA A 343 10.07 25.54 -13.75
C ALA A 343 8.66 25.53 -14.41
N ASN A 344 8.07 26.71 -14.58
CA ASN A 344 6.70 26.88 -15.07
C ASN A 344 6.46 26.20 -16.44
N ASP A 345 7.43 26.27 -17.34
CA ASP A 345 7.35 25.70 -18.68
C ASP A 345 7.33 24.17 -18.72
N LYS A 346 7.68 23.52 -17.60
CA LYS A 346 7.55 22.06 -17.45
C LYS A 346 6.10 21.63 -17.27
N PHE A 347 5.18 22.45 -16.77
CA PHE A 347 3.80 22.00 -16.55
C PHE A 347 3.05 21.84 -17.88
N ALA A 348 2.51 20.64 -18.13
CA ALA A 348 1.82 20.30 -19.37
C ALA A 348 0.61 21.20 -19.62
N SER A 349 -0.19 21.47 -18.58
CA SER A 349 -1.35 22.36 -18.69
C SER A 349 -0.99 23.79 -19.10
N MET A 350 0.17 24.32 -18.69
CA MET A 350 0.62 25.65 -19.10
C MET A 350 0.97 25.66 -20.59
N HIS A 351 1.66 24.62 -21.06
CA HIS A 351 1.93 24.44 -22.48
C HIS A 351 0.65 24.31 -23.31
N LEU A 352 -0.30 23.47 -22.88
CA LEU A 352 -1.56 23.26 -23.58
C LEU A 352 -2.45 24.51 -23.59
N ARG A 353 -2.55 25.23 -22.46
CA ARG A 353 -3.29 26.51 -22.39
C ARG A 353 -2.70 27.55 -23.34
N ASN A 354 -1.38 27.62 -23.47
CA ASN A 354 -0.75 28.53 -24.42
C ASN A 354 -1.01 28.10 -25.88
N LYS A 355 -0.99 26.79 -26.15
CA LYS A 355 -1.21 26.21 -27.48
C LYS A 355 -2.65 26.40 -27.98
N TYR A 356 -3.64 26.20 -27.11
CA TYR A 356 -5.06 26.20 -27.48
C TYR A 356 -5.82 27.47 -27.05
N GLN A 357 -5.25 28.29 -26.17
CA GLN A 357 -5.80 29.58 -25.74
C GLN A 357 -7.29 29.46 -25.32
N ASN A 358 -8.18 30.19 -25.99
CA ASN A 358 -9.61 30.25 -25.67
C ASN A 358 -10.37 28.94 -25.94
N THR A 359 -9.81 28.01 -26.72
CA THR A 359 -10.41 26.70 -26.98
C THR A 359 -9.86 25.61 -26.06
N TYR A 360 -8.98 25.96 -25.11
CA TYR A 360 -8.41 24.99 -24.19
C TYR A 360 -9.49 24.34 -23.30
N ASP A 361 -9.71 23.06 -23.55
CA ASP A 361 -10.43 22.14 -22.68
C ASP A 361 -9.48 21.04 -22.22
N ARG A 362 -9.24 20.93 -20.90
CA ARG A 362 -8.32 19.96 -20.34
C ARG A 362 -8.75 18.50 -20.57
N THR A 363 -10.06 18.24 -20.63
CA THR A 363 -10.63 16.90 -20.84
C THR A 363 -10.45 16.41 -22.27
N ILE A 364 -10.33 17.34 -23.22
CA ILE A 364 -10.11 17.06 -24.64
C ILE A 364 -8.61 17.10 -24.96
N HIS A 365 -7.90 18.15 -24.56
CA HIS A 365 -6.55 18.40 -25.03
C HIS A 365 -5.49 17.60 -24.28
N THR A 366 -5.67 17.31 -22.98
CA THR A 366 -4.71 16.51 -22.22
C THR A 366 -4.60 15.07 -22.76
N PRO A 367 -5.69 14.31 -22.98
CA PRO A 367 -5.57 12.96 -23.53
C PRO A 367 -5.08 12.93 -24.98
N ASN A 368 -5.36 14.00 -25.76
CA ASN A 368 -5.06 14.09 -27.19
C ASN A 368 -3.76 14.84 -27.52
N ILE A 369 -2.94 15.21 -26.53
CA ILE A 369 -1.57 15.67 -26.80
C ILE A 369 -0.79 14.56 -27.50
N SER A 370 0.03 14.90 -28.50
CA SER A 370 0.90 13.89 -29.11
C SER A 370 1.88 13.37 -28.07
N MET A 371 2.18 12.06 -28.09
CA MET A 371 3.10 11.48 -27.10
C MET A 371 4.50 12.14 -27.20
N ALA A 372 4.92 12.53 -28.40
CA ALA A 372 6.18 13.27 -28.60
C ALA A 372 6.18 14.64 -27.90
N ASP A 373 5.07 15.40 -27.96
CA ASP A 373 4.95 16.72 -27.32
C ASP A 373 4.93 16.65 -25.78
N THR A 374 4.86 15.45 -25.19
CA THR A 374 4.94 15.26 -23.73
C THR A 374 6.37 15.38 -23.19
N GLN A 375 7.38 15.38 -24.06
CA GLN A 375 8.79 15.45 -23.67
C GLN A 375 9.05 16.61 -22.71
N SER A 376 9.70 16.28 -21.60
CA SER A 376 10.10 17.18 -20.52
C SER A 376 8.94 17.89 -19.80
N LYS A 377 7.71 17.36 -19.95
CA LYS A 377 6.51 17.89 -19.29
C LYS A 377 6.17 17.13 -18.00
N ILE A 378 5.55 17.85 -17.08
CA ILE A 378 4.97 17.33 -15.85
C ILE A 378 3.46 17.48 -15.94
N PHE A 379 2.77 16.37 -15.81
CA PHE A 379 1.31 16.33 -15.74
C PHE A 379 0.88 16.24 -14.28
N ILE A 380 -0.09 17.05 -13.89
CA ILE A 380 -0.67 17.04 -12.54
C ILE A 380 -2.10 16.55 -12.62
N PHE A 381 -2.34 15.37 -12.06
CA PHE A 381 -3.68 14.82 -11.90
C PHE A 381 -4.09 14.91 -10.44
N VAL A 382 -5.28 15.45 -10.16
CA VAL A 382 -5.75 15.62 -8.78
C VAL A 382 -7.00 14.79 -8.54
N ILE A 383 -6.93 13.94 -7.52
CA ILE A 383 -8.06 13.16 -7.04
C ILE A 383 -8.38 13.65 -5.63
N LEU A 384 -9.60 14.13 -5.41
CA LEU A 384 -10.05 14.54 -4.09
C LEU A 384 -10.71 13.37 -3.36
N ASN A 385 -10.61 13.40 -2.04
CA ASN A 385 -11.24 12.41 -1.19
C ASN A 385 -12.72 12.71 -0.89
N ASP A 386 -13.13 13.99 -1.02
CA ASP A 386 -14.49 14.47 -1.19
C ASP A 386 -14.67 14.95 -2.64
N VAL A 387 -15.61 14.42 -3.39
CA VAL A 387 -15.75 14.64 -4.86
C VAL A 387 -16.09 16.10 -5.28
N ASN A 388 -15.94 17.07 -4.39
CA ASN A 388 -16.23 18.48 -4.63
C ASN A 388 -14.96 19.25 -5.05
N TYR A 389 -14.89 19.58 -6.34
CA TYR A 389 -13.76 20.30 -6.93
C TYR A 389 -13.92 21.85 -6.91
N GLU A 390 -15.00 22.40 -6.36
CA GLU A 390 -15.29 23.85 -6.41
C GLU A 390 -14.16 24.70 -5.81
N THR A 391 -13.67 24.34 -4.63
CA THR A 391 -12.64 25.11 -3.92
C THR A 391 -11.29 25.06 -4.65
N ILE A 392 -10.90 23.89 -5.20
CA ILE A 392 -9.63 23.75 -5.92
C ILE A 392 -9.66 24.48 -7.26
N GLN A 393 -10.80 24.43 -7.97
CA GLN A 393 -11.00 25.12 -9.25
C GLN A 393 -10.88 26.64 -9.12
N LYS A 394 -11.19 27.21 -7.95
CA LYS A 394 -10.99 28.64 -7.65
C LYS A 394 -9.55 28.97 -7.26
N SER A 395 -8.77 27.99 -6.81
CA SER A 395 -7.39 28.18 -6.34
C SER A 395 -6.38 28.32 -7.48
N ASN A 396 -5.16 28.78 -7.18
CA ASN A 396 -4.08 28.82 -8.17
C ASN A 396 -3.64 27.42 -8.64
N LEU A 397 -3.91 26.38 -7.84
CA LEU A 397 -3.57 25.00 -8.22
C LEU A 397 -4.29 24.57 -9.51
N ASP A 398 -5.52 25.04 -9.76
CA ASP A 398 -6.28 24.73 -10.99
C ASP A 398 -5.51 25.07 -12.28
N LYS A 399 -4.68 26.13 -12.23
CA LYS A 399 -3.90 26.59 -13.39
C LYS A 399 -2.95 25.50 -13.90
N ILE A 400 -2.41 24.69 -12.99
CA ILE A 400 -1.44 23.63 -13.29
C ILE A 400 -2.03 22.21 -13.28
N VAL A 401 -3.33 22.04 -12.98
CA VAL A 401 -3.98 20.73 -13.01
C VAL A 401 -4.40 20.38 -14.43
N ASP A 402 -3.96 19.22 -14.90
CA ASP A 402 -4.28 18.67 -16.21
C ASP A 402 -5.61 17.93 -16.21
N LEU A 403 -5.91 17.13 -15.18
CA LEU A 403 -7.18 16.42 -15.03
C LEU A 403 -7.56 16.24 -13.56
N TYR A 404 -8.86 16.27 -13.29
CA TYR A 404 -9.43 15.89 -12.01
C TYR A 404 -9.83 14.41 -12.00
N GLY A 405 -10.00 13.80 -10.82
CA GLY A 405 -10.28 12.36 -10.69
C GLY A 405 -11.52 11.88 -11.45
N THR A 406 -12.50 12.77 -11.65
CA THR A 406 -13.69 12.52 -12.49
C THR A 406 -13.33 12.40 -13.98
N ASP A 407 -12.47 13.28 -14.46
CA ASP A 407 -12.04 13.35 -15.88
C ASP A 407 -10.94 12.31 -16.18
N PHE A 408 -10.16 11.97 -15.15
CA PHE A 408 -9.08 11.01 -15.18
C PHE A 408 -9.54 9.56 -14.94
N ASN A 409 -10.86 9.32 -14.84
CA ASN A 409 -11.48 8.02 -14.62
C ASN A 409 -10.71 7.16 -13.61
N ALA A 410 -10.49 7.70 -12.40
CA ALA A 410 -9.78 7.00 -11.36
C ALA A 410 -10.72 5.99 -10.66
N TYR A 411 -10.28 4.73 -10.57
CA TYR A 411 -11.06 3.63 -9.99
C TYR A 411 -10.14 2.60 -9.31
N ARG A 412 -10.69 1.65 -8.56
CA ARG A 412 -9.98 0.54 -7.91
C ARG A 412 -10.23 -0.78 -8.62
N ILE A 413 -9.25 -1.68 -8.59
CA ILE A 413 -9.34 -2.97 -9.30
C ILE A 413 -10.60 -3.78 -8.99
N ASN A 414 -11.08 -3.77 -7.75
CA ASN A 414 -12.29 -4.49 -7.36
C ASN A 414 -13.58 -3.91 -7.98
N GLU A 415 -13.56 -2.65 -8.42
CA GLU A 415 -14.69 -2.00 -9.08
C GLU A 415 -14.86 -2.50 -10.52
N ILE A 416 -13.81 -3.02 -11.18
CA ILE A 416 -13.95 -3.63 -12.53
C ILE A 416 -14.90 -4.84 -12.52
N PHE A 417 -14.89 -5.60 -11.42
CA PHE A 417 -15.62 -6.86 -11.31
C PHE A 417 -17.01 -6.71 -10.71
N ASP A 418 -17.31 -5.53 -10.17
CA ASP A 418 -18.60 -5.27 -9.53
C ASP A 418 -19.62 -4.83 -10.59
N SER A 419 -20.53 -5.75 -10.94
CA SER A 419 -21.63 -5.50 -11.87
C SER A 419 -22.60 -4.41 -11.40
N ASN A 420 -22.58 -4.05 -10.11
CA ASN A 420 -23.39 -2.99 -9.53
C ASN A 420 -22.61 -1.70 -9.33
N SER A 421 -21.29 -1.68 -9.61
CA SER A 421 -20.53 -0.45 -9.51
C SER A 421 -20.94 0.50 -10.64
N ALA A 422 -21.13 1.78 -10.32
CA ALA A 422 -21.39 2.82 -11.31
C ALA A 422 -20.16 3.12 -12.21
N TYR A 423 -19.05 2.38 -12.03
CA TYR A 423 -17.82 2.54 -12.77
C TYR A 423 -17.85 1.73 -14.07
N ASP A 424 -18.47 2.30 -15.09
CA ASP A 424 -18.44 1.78 -16.47
C ASP A 424 -17.09 2.11 -17.14
N ILE A 425 -16.00 1.56 -16.60
CA ILE A 425 -14.73 1.57 -17.33
C ILE A 425 -14.76 0.47 -18.39
N ASN A 426 -14.74 0.90 -19.63
CA ASN A 426 -14.69 0.02 -20.79
C ASN A 426 -13.71 0.56 -21.83
N LYS A 427 -13.42 -0.28 -22.82
CA LYS A 427 -12.45 0.06 -23.87
C LYS A 427 -12.80 1.37 -24.58
N TYR A 428 -14.08 1.66 -24.82
CA TYR A 428 -14.52 2.84 -25.56
C TYR A 428 -14.24 4.12 -24.78
N LYS A 429 -14.44 4.09 -23.46
CA LYS A 429 -14.08 5.23 -22.59
C LYS A 429 -12.57 5.46 -22.57
N SER A 430 -11.79 4.39 -22.44
CA SER A 430 -10.31 4.46 -22.41
C SER A 430 -9.65 4.88 -23.73
N GLN A 431 -10.41 4.79 -24.83
CA GLN A 431 -10.01 5.26 -26.16
C GLN A 431 -10.12 6.78 -26.32
N ASP A 432 -10.98 7.41 -25.52
CA ASP A 432 -11.21 8.86 -25.56
C ASP A 432 -10.54 9.60 -24.42
N GLN A 433 -10.51 8.96 -23.25
CA GLN A 433 -10.11 9.55 -21.99
C GLN A 433 -8.97 8.76 -21.35
N LEU A 434 -8.24 9.42 -20.46
CA LEU A 434 -7.28 8.77 -19.59
C LEU A 434 -8.02 8.07 -18.44
N SER A 435 -7.42 6.99 -17.93
CA SER A 435 -7.95 6.23 -16.80
C SER A 435 -6.83 5.73 -15.90
N PHE A 436 -7.14 5.62 -14.60
CA PHE A 436 -6.20 5.18 -13.57
C PHE A 436 -6.80 4.08 -12.70
N CYS A 437 -6.14 2.93 -12.65
CA CYS A 437 -6.49 1.82 -11.77
C CYS A 437 -5.59 1.81 -10.54
N MET A 438 -6.22 1.82 -9.37
CA MET A 438 -5.57 1.66 -8.07
C MET A 438 -5.76 0.24 -7.52
N PRO A 439 -4.87 -0.24 -6.64
CA PRO A 439 -5.15 -1.42 -5.83
C PRO A 439 -6.46 -1.29 -5.05
N ALA A 440 -7.06 -2.44 -4.69
CA ALA A 440 -8.18 -2.46 -3.77
C ALA A 440 -7.77 -1.88 -2.41
N LEU A 441 -8.74 -1.38 -1.63
CA LEU A 441 -8.46 -0.90 -0.28
C LEU A 441 -8.05 -2.08 0.62
N SER A 442 -6.74 -2.22 0.84
CA SER A 442 -6.14 -3.23 1.70
C SER A 442 -5.08 -2.59 2.59
N GLY A 443 -4.89 -3.15 3.79
CA GLY A 443 -3.75 -2.78 4.64
C GLY A 443 -2.42 -3.30 4.12
N SER A 444 -2.43 -4.32 3.27
CA SER A 444 -1.25 -4.97 2.68
C SER A 444 -0.79 -4.21 1.44
N SER A 445 0.52 -4.21 1.18
CA SER A 445 1.14 -3.69 -0.06
C SER A 445 1.25 -4.74 -1.17
N GLU A 446 0.55 -5.88 -1.08
CA GLU A 446 0.45 -6.87 -2.17
C GLU A 446 -0.06 -6.25 -3.47
N ASN A 447 0.53 -6.64 -4.59
CA ASN A 447 0.04 -6.28 -5.92
C ASN A 447 -1.13 -7.17 -6.35
N TYR A 448 -1.81 -6.71 -7.39
CA TYR A 448 -2.95 -7.39 -8.01
C TYR A 448 -2.63 -7.72 -9.47
N ASP A 449 -3.44 -8.60 -10.07
CA ASP A 449 -3.37 -8.86 -11.51
C ASP A 449 -3.76 -7.61 -12.31
N PHE A 450 -2.82 -7.04 -13.05
CA PHE A 450 -2.99 -5.82 -13.85
C PHE A 450 -3.70 -6.07 -15.19
N ILE A 451 -3.79 -7.33 -15.64
CA ILE A 451 -4.33 -7.72 -16.95
C ILE A 451 -5.80 -7.31 -17.15
N PRO A 452 -6.71 -7.44 -16.15
CA PRO A 452 -8.09 -6.97 -16.27
C PRO A 452 -8.19 -5.47 -16.63
N SER A 453 -7.43 -4.61 -15.95
CA SER A 453 -7.40 -3.16 -16.21
C SER A 453 -6.82 -2.84 -17.58
N MET A 454 -5.76 -3.54 -17.97
CA MET A 454 -5.20 -3.43 -19.32
C MET A 454 -6.18 -3.79 -20.43
N LYS A 455 -6.97 -4.86 -20.25
CA LYS A 455 -8.01 -5.28 -21.21
C LYS A 455 -9.11 -4.24 -21.38
N LYS A 456 -9.31 -3.37 -20.40
CA LYS A 456 -10.20 -2.21 -20.48
C LYS A 456 -9.53 -0.98 -21.09
N GLY A 457 -8.25 -1.08 -21.47
CA GLY A 457 -7.46 -0.01 -22.07
C GLY A 457 -6.93 1.00 -21.06
N THR A 458 -6.86 0.67 -19.77
CA THR A 458 -6.41 1.62 -18.75
C THR A 458 -4.93 1.96 -18.87
N GLN A 459 -4.62 3.24 -19.02
CA GLN A 459 -3.27 3.77 -19.28
C GLN A 459 -2.39 3.71 -18.04
N PHE A 460 -2.93 4.11 -16.88
CA PHE A 460 -2.20 4.19 -15.63
C PHE A 460 -2.66 3.06 -14.71
N ILE A 461 -1.82 2.07 -14.45
CA ILE A 461 -2.15 0.95 -13.57
C ILE A 461 -1.16 0.97 -12.41
N GLY A 462 -1.61 1.48 -11.26
CA GLY A 462 -0.76 1.69 -10.10
C GLY A 462 -0.40 0.38 -9.43
N MET A 463 0.90 0.06 -9.44
CA MET A 463 1.49 -1.10 -8.77
C MET A 463 2.31 -0.68 -7.55
N ASN A 464 2.43 -1.55 -6.56
CA ASN A 464 3.15 -1.35 -5.30
C ASN A 464 4.61 -1.77 -5.46
N PHE A 465 5.47 -0.82 -5.83
CA PHE A 465 6.89 -1.08 -6.13
C PHE A 465 7.74 -1.42 -4.89
N GLN A 466 7.21 -1.23 -3.68
CA GLN A 466 7.86 -1.69 -2.45
C GLN A 466 7.71 -3.20 -2.20
N THR A 467 6.79 -3.87 -2.91
CA THR A 467 6.54 -5.32 -2.78
C THR A 467 6.85 -6.04 -4.08
N TYR A 468 7.99 -6.73 -4.15
CA TYR A 468 8.38 -7.50 -5.33
C TYR A 468 7.77 -8.91 -5.32
N ASP A 469 6.49 -8.99 -5.69
CA ASP A 469 5.74 -10.24 -5.82
C ASP A 469 5.62 -10.69 -7.30
N THR A 470 4.90 -11.80 -7.53
CA THR A 470 4.70 -12.36 -8.87
C THR A 470 3.98 -11.41 -9.83
N TYR A 471 3.12 -10.53 -9.32
CA TYR A 471 2.38 -9.59 -10.15
C TYR A 471 3.23 -8.39 -10.52
N LEU A 472 4.05 -7.85 -9.61
CA LEU A 472 5.01 -6.81 -9.95
C LEU A 472 6.08 -7.33 -10.94
N ASN A 473 6.55 -8.56 -10.75
CA ASN A 473 7.47 -9.20 -11.71
C ASN A 473 6.83 -9.30 -13.10
N SER A 474 5.60 -9.81 -13.18
CA SER A 474 4.86 -9.91 -14.46
C SER A 474 4.61 -8.53 -15.10
N TYR A 475 4.32 -7.52 -14.29
CA TYR A 475 4.14 -6.13 -14.75
C TYR A 475 5.45 -5.55 -15.29
N ASN A 476 6.58 -5.78 -14.63
CA ASN A 476 7.89 -5.37 -15.13
C ASN A 476 8.25 -6.08 -16.44
N ASN A 477 8.00 -7.39 -16.53
CA ASN A 477 8.24 -8.17 -17.74
C ASN A 477 7.39 -7.67 -18.91
N PHE A 478 6.15 -7.26 -18.67
CA PHE A 478 5.31 -6.64 -19.70
C PHE A 478 5.99 -5.41 -20.34
N PHE A 479 6.63 -4.54 -19.54
CA PHE A 479 7.38 -3.37 -20.06
C PHE A 479 8.69 -3.73 -20.76
N ILE A 480 9.22 -4.92 -20.51
CA ILE A 480 10.47 -5.45 -21.07
C ILE A 480 10.23 -6.12 -22.44
N GLU A 481 9.24 -7.00 -22.53
CA GLU A 481 9.06 -7.94 -23.66
C GLU A 481 8.77 -7.25 -25.01
N GLN A 482 8.40 -5.96 -25.02
CA GLN A 482 8.09 -5.23 -26.26
C GLN A 482 9.33 -4.84 -27.09
N TYR A 483 10.52 -4.77 -26.50
CA TYR A 483 11.70 -4.19 -27.16
C TYR A 483 12.88 -5.16 -27.35
N GLY A 484 12.76 -6.44 -26.98
CA GLY A 484 13.76 -7.43 -27.35
C GLY A 484 13.66 -8.79 -26.67
N THR A 485 14.23 -9.80 -27.34
CA THR A 485 14.44 -11.19 -26.86
C THR A 485 15.94 -11.57 -26.87
N GLY A 486 16.81 -10.61 -26.51
CA GLY A 486 18.27 -10.75 -26.55
C GLY A 486 18.97 -10.51 -25.21
N GLN A 487 20.32 -10.57 -25.19
CA GLN A 487 21.16 -10.45 -23.99
C GLN A 487 21.16 -9.04 -23.36
N ASN A 488 20.81 -8.00 -24.12
CA ASN A 488 20.63 -6.62 -23.63
C ASN A 488 19.12 -6.30 -23.63
N VAL A 489 18.50 -6.42 -22.46
CA VAL A 489 17.08 -6.15 -22.29
C VAL A 489 16.88 -4.63 -22.15
N ILE A 490 16.65 -3.94 -23.27
CA ILE A 490 16.22 -2.54 -23.25
C ILE A 490 14.71 -2.51 -23.02
N THR A 491 14.24 -1.66 -22.12
CA THR A 491 12.81 -1.51 -21.79
C THR A 491 12.36 -0.07 -22.02
N SER A 492 11.06 0.17 -22.13
CA SER A 492 10.51 1.52 -22.17
C SER A 492 9.43 1.64 -21.10
N PRO A 493 9.28 2.79 -20.43
CA PRO A 493 8.14 3.03 -19.55
C PRO A 493 6.82 3.27 -20.29
N TYR A 494 6.86 3.25 -21.63
CA TYR A 494 5.74 3.51 -22.52
C TYR A 494 5.55 2.34 -23.48
N ILE A 495 4.34 1.76 -23.46
CA ILE A 495 3.94 0.73 -24.41
C ILE A 495 2.73 1.23 -25.18
N LYS A 496 2.83 1.25 -26.51
CA LYS A 496 1.67 1.54 -27.36
C LYS A 496 0.60 0.47 -27.12
N LYS A 497 -0.64 0.91 -26.91
CA LYS A 497 -1.78 0.00 -26.85
C LYS A 497 -1.92 -0.77 -28.19
N PRO A 498 -2.52 -1.97 -28.17
CA PRO A 498 -2.95 -2.63 -29.39
C PRO A 498 -3.88 -1.72 -30.20
N ASP A 499 -3.79 -1.78 -31.54
CA ASP A 499 -4.55 -0.87 -32.41
C ASP A 499 -6.08 -0.94 -32.18
N HIS A 500 -6.61 -2.12 -31.82
CA HIS A 500 -8.04 -2.28 -31.50
C HIS A 500 -8.48 -1.59 -30.18
N MET A 501 -7.53 -1.10 -29.38
CA MET A 501 -7.76 -0.30 -28.17
C MET A 501 -7.49 1.20 -28.38
N ILE A 502 -7.20 1.61 -29.62
CA ILE A 502 -6.99 3.00 -30.00
C ILE A 502 -8.19 3.46 -30.84
N ARG A 503 -8.69 4.68 -30.58
CA ARG A 503 -9.69 5.29 -31.47
C ARG A 503 -8.99 6.23 -32.44
N PHE A 504 -8.90 5.77 -33.68
CA PHE A 504 -8.45 6.60 -34.78
C PHE A 504 -9.58 7.57 -35.21
N PRO A 505 -9.24 8.81 -35.65
CA PRO A 505 -10.22 9.78 -36.09
C PRO A 505 -11.07 9.24 -37.24
N LEU A 506 -12.40 9.32 -37.10
CA LEU A 506 -13.34 8.94 -38.16
C LEU A 506 -13.44 10.00 -39.25
N ASP A 507 -13.11 11.27 -38.97
CA ASP A 507 -13.36 12.39 -39.89
C ASP A 507 -12.55 12.35 -41.19
N ILE A 508 -11.51 11.50 -41.28
CA ILE A 508 -10.84 11.19 -42.55
C ILE A 508 -11.80 10.49 -43.54
N THR A 509 -12.90 9.90 -43.05
CA THR A 509 -13.90 9.22 -43.90
C THR A 509 -15.02 10.14 -44.42
N LEU A 510 -15.24 11.33 -43.83
CA LEU A 510 -16.32 12.26 -44.21
C LEU A 510 -15.90 13.28 -45.29
N ASP A 511 -14.63 13.70 -45.31
CA ASP A 511 -14.10 14.60 -46.35
C ASP A 511 -14.01 13.95 -47.75
N ILE A 512 -14.14 12.62 -47.82
CA ILE A 512 -14.13 11.86 -49.07
C ILE A 512 -15.52 11.82 -49.70
N SER A 513 -16.61 11.88 -48.92
CA SER A 513 -17.98 11.85 -49.46
C SER A 513 -18.49 13.17 -50.02
N LEU A 514 -17.71 14.25 -49.89
CA LEU A 514 -18.05 15.58 -50.43
C LEU A 514 -17.28 15.94 -51.71
N ASN A 515 -16.36 15.07 -52.15
CA ASN A 515 -15.53 15.28 -53.35
C ASN A 515 -15.66 14.15 -54.40
N ASP A 516 -16.59 13.21 -54.20
CA ASP A 516 -16.95 12.16 -55.19
C ASP A 516 -18.28 12.47 -55.88
#